data_AF-A0A1W9TRW9-F1
#
_entry.id   AF-A0A1W9TRW9-F1
#
_cell.length_a   1.000
_cell.length_b   1.000
_cell.length_c   1.000
_cell.angle_alpha   90.00
_cell.angle_beta   90.00
_cell.angle_gamma   90.00
#
_symmetry.space_group_name_H-M   'P 1'
#
loop_
_entity.id
_entity.type
_entity.pdbx_description
1 polymer ?
#
loop_
_entity_poly.entity_id
_entity_poly.type
_entity_poly.pdbx_seq_one_letter_code
_entity_poly.pdbx_strand_id
1 'polypeptide(L)'
;MLNFLGIGLILGLSAGFAPGPLLTLVISETLQHDLKAGVKVALAPIITDLPIIIFTLFILVNLSGFHSFYALLVGSKIVIALLVGKSRSFLTGNVYIYTMRFLGMALCVLAVILFCDGFRLLKFI
;
A
#
# COMPACT_ATOMS: atom_id res chain seq x y z
N MET A 1 21.20 22.13 10.79
CA MET A 1 20.12 22.31 9.78
C MET A 1 20.54 21.86 8.39
N LEU A 2 21.68 22.33 7.87
CA LEU A 2 22.19 21.93 6.54
C LEU A 2 22.33 20.40 6.36
N ASN A 3 22.78 19.67 7.38
CA ASN A 3 22.87 18.20 7.30
C ASN A 3 21.50 17.51 7.14
N PHE A 4 20.47 17.97 7.86
CA PHE A 4 19.12 17.41 7.73
C PHE A 4 18.48 17.75 6.38
N LEU A 5 18.70 18.97 5.90
CA LEU A 5 18.26 19.38 4.56
C LEU A 5 18.98 18.56 3.48
N GLY A 6 20.28 18.33 3.62
CA GLY A 6 21.09 17.51 2.72
C GLY A 6 20.62 16.06 2.69
N ILE A 7 20.41 15.43 3.84
CA ILE A 7 19.88 14.06 3.94
C ILE A 7 18.48 13.97 3.32
N GLY A 8 17.61 14.94 3.60
CA GLY A 8 16.27 15.01 3.02
C GLY A 8 16.28 15.15 1.50
N LEU A 9 17.15 16.00 0.95
CA LEU A 9 17.33 16.16 -0.50
C LEU A 9 17.87 14.88 -1.14
N ILE A 10 18.90 14.26 -0.55
CA ILE A 10 19.52 13.04 -1.09
C ILE A 10 18.52 11.88 -1.08
N LEU A 11 17.80 11.67 0.02
CA LEU A 11 16.79 10.60 0.11
C LEU A 11 15.58 10.89 -0.78
N GLY A 12 15.12 12.14 -0.83
CA GLY A 12 14.00 12.56 -1.67
C GLY A 12 14.31 12.42 -3.17
N LEU A 13 15.50 12.85 -3.60
CA LEU A 13 15.95 12.66 -4.97
C LEU A 13 16.15 11.18 -5.31
N SER A 14 16.74 10.40 -4.41
CA SER A 14 16.93 8.95 -4.63
C SER A 14 15.59 8.21 -4.78
N ALA A 15 14.62 8.50 -3.90
CA ALA A 15 13.28 7.93 -3.98
C ALA A 15 12.52 8.42 -5.23
N GLY A 16 12.74 9.67 -5.63
CA GLY A 16 12.17 10.25 -6.84
C GLY A 16 12.75 9.65 -8.12
N PHE A 17 14.04 9.30 -8.17
CA PHE A 17 14.70 8.75 -9.36
C PHE A 17 14.63 7.23 -9.47
N ALA A 18 14.31 6.50 -8.39
CA ALA A 18 14.12 5.06 -8.46
C ALA A 18 12.94 4.73 -9.41
N PRO A 19 13.16 3.96 -10.50
CA PRO A 19 12.12 3.71 -11.49
C PRO A 19 11.01 2.85 -10.88
N GLY A 20 9.99 3.53 -10.37
CA GLY A 20 8.78 2.92 -9.82
C GLY A 20 7.57 3.06 -10.75
N PRO A 21 6.42 2.48 -10.35
CA PRO A 21 5.18 2.55 -11.12
C PRO A 21 4.73 3.99 -11.44
N LEU A 22 4.96 4.94 -10.52
CA LEU A 22 4.52 6.31 -10.71
C LEU A 22 5.40 7.10 -11.69
N LEU A 23 6.74 6.96 -11.59
CA LEU A 23 7.65 7.63 -12.51
C LEU A 23 7.58 7.05 -13.92
N THR A 24 7.40 5.73 -14.03
CA THR A 24 7.14 5.07 -15.32
C THR A 24 5.83 5.57 -15.95
N LEU A 25 4.76 5.72 -15.17
CA LEU A 25 3.52 6.35 -15.65
C LEU A 25 3.73 7.81 -16.06
N VAL A 26 4.46 8.62 -15.28
CA VAL A 26 4.75 10.01 -15.65
C VAL A 26 5.50 10.09 -16.97
N ILE A 27 6.50 9.22 -17.20
CA ILE A 27 7.25 9.17 -18.46
C ILE A 27 6.34 8.73 -19.62
N SER A 28 5.61 7.62 -19.46
CA SER A 28 4.71 7.11 -20.49
C SER A 28 3.63 8.12 -20.87
N GLU A 29 3.04 8.79 -19.88
CA GLU A 29 1.99 9.78 -20.13
C GLU A 29 2.54 11.08 -20.72
N THR A 30 3.78 11.46 -20.38
CA THR A 30 4.46 12.60 -21.02
C THR A 30 4.76 12.33 -22.49
N LEU A 31 5.14 11.10 -22.84
CA LEU A 31 5.46 10.70 -24.22
C LEU A 31 4.21 10.46 -25.08
N GLN A 32 3.11 9.95 -24.49
CA GLN A 32 1.88 9.62 -25.22
C GLN A 32 0.86 10.77 -25.25
N HIS A 33 0.79 11.60 -24.21
CA HIS A 33 -0.28 12.59 -23.99
C HIS A 33 0.24 14.01 -23.65
N ASP A 34 1.49 14.31 -24.01
CA ASP A 34 2.19 15.57 -23.77
C ASP A 34 2.49 15.91 -22.29
N LEU A 35 3.35 16.91 -22.12
CA LEU A 35 3.87 17.39 -20.83
C LEU A 35 2.77 17.73 -19.80
N LYS A 36 1.59 18.17 -20.25
CA LYS A 36 0.47 18.49 -19.36
C LYS A 36 -0.11 17.24 -18.68
N ALA A 37 -0.19 16.11 -19.39
CA ALA A 37 -0.69 14.87 -18.81
C ALA A 37 0.29 14.30 -17.79
N GLY A 38 1.59 14.28 -18.12
CA GLY A 38 2.66 13.87 -17.20
C GLY A 38 2.69 14.67 -15.89
N VAL A 39 2.56 16.00 -15.98
CA VAL A 39 2.50 16.87 -14.78
C VAL A 39 1.28 16.56 -13.92
N LYS A 40 0.12 16.29 -14.52
CA LYS A 40 -1.11 15.94 -13.78
C LYS A 40 -0.96 14.60 -13.04
N VAL A 41 -0.29 13.62 -13.65
CA VAL A 41 0.00 12.31 -13.02
C VAL A 41 1.00 12.48 -11.86
N ALA A 42 2.05 13.29 -12.05
CA ALA A 42 3.03 13.58 -11.00
C ALA A 42 2.43 14.31 -9.79
N LEU A 43 1.34 15.07 -10.00
CA LEU A 43 0.59 15.75 -8.93
C LEU A 43 -0.40 14.83 -8.20
N ALA A 44 -0.72 13.65 -8.74
CA ALA A 44 -1.69 12.74 -8.11
C ALA A 44 -1.30 12.32 -6.67
N PRO A 45 -0.04 11.94 -6.38
CA PRO A 45 0.45 11.68 -5.02
C PRO A 45 0.23 12.84 -4.05
N ILE A 46 0.43 14.08 -4.49
CA ILE A 46 0.26 15.24 -3.60
C ILE A 46 -1.20 15.39 -3.18
N ILE A 47 -2.14 15.10 -4.08
CA ILE A 47 -3.57 15.18 -3.81
C ILE A 47 -4.04 14.00 -2.94
N THR A 48 -3.52 12.79 -3.16
CA THR A 48 -3.96 11.59 -2.43
C THR A 48 -3.17 11.33 -1.14
N ASP A 49 -1.86 11.55 -1.15
CA ASP A 49 -0.98 11.23 -0.04
C ASP A 49 -1.04 12.28 1.07
N LEU A 50 -1.34 13.54 0.77
CA LEU A 50 -1.50 14.57 1.81
C LEU A 50 -2.65 14.23 2.77
N PRO A 51 -3.87 13.87 2.31
CA PRO A 51 -4.92 13.32 3.16
C PRO A 51 -4.50 12.04 3.90
N ILE A 52 -3.82 11.12 3.21
CA ILE A 52 -3.38 9.85 3.82
C ILE A 52 -2.40 10.12 4.96
N ILE A 53 -1.40 10.98 4.77
CA ILE A 53 -0.40 11.34 5.78
C ILE A 53 -1.08 11.99 6.98
N ILE A 54 -2.00 12.93 6.76
CA ILE A 54 -2.76 13.58 7.84
C ILE A 54 -3.59 12.56 8.61
N PHE A 55 -4.30 11.67 7.92
CA PHE A 55 -5.11 10.62 8.54
C PHE A 55 -4.26 9.62 9.32
N THR A 56 -3.09 9.26 8.78
CA THR A 56 -2.15 8.34 9.42
C THR A 56 -1.53 8.97 10.66
N LEU A 57 -1.14 10.25 10.59
CA LEU A 57 -0.67 11.03 11.75
C LEU A 57 -1.76 11.15 12.81
N PHE A 58 -2.99 11.42 12.40
CA PHE A 58 -4.12 11.52 13.31
C PHE A 58 -4.36 10.19 14.06
N ILE A 59 -4.37 9.06 13.35
CA ILE A 59 -4.44 7.73 13.97
C ILE A 59 -3.24 7.50 14.89
N LEU A 60 -2.02 7.82 14.45
CA LEU A 60 -0.79 7.54 15.21
C LEU A 60 -0.71 8.37 16.51
N VAL A 61 -1.11 9.64 16.47
CA VAL A 61 -1.19 10.51 17.64
C VAL A 61 -2.23 10.01 18.64
N ASN A 62 -3.38 9.54 18.15
CA ASN A 62 -4.43 8.98 19.02
C ASN A 62 -4.05 7.59 19.59
N LEU A 63 -3.21 6.82 18.90
CA LEU A 63 -2.77 5.48 19.33
C LEU A 63 -1.39 5.43 20.00
N SER A 64 -0.80 6.58 20.33
CA SER A 64 0.53 6.73 20.97
C SER A 64 0.72 5.86 22.25
N GLY A 65 -0.35 5.35 22.86
CA GLY A 65 -0.29 4.40 23.99
C GLY A 65 0.05 2.93 23.64
N PHE A 66 -0.02 2.49 22.38
CA PHE A 66 0.01 1.06 22.01
C PHE A 66 1.25 0.63 21.19
N HIS A 67 2.43 1.16 21.52
CA HIS A 67 3.70 0.77 20.89
C HIS A 67 3.95 -0.75 20.88
N SER A 68 3.56 -1.45 21.96
CA SER A 68 3.71 -2.90 22.08
C SER A 68 2.78 -3.69 21.15
N PHE A 69 1.58 -3.18 20.89
CA PHE A 69 0.62 -3.82 19.99
C PHE A 69 1.04 -3.67 18.53
N TYR A 70 1.53 -2.49 18.13
CA TYR A 70 2.08 -2.28 16.80
C TYR A 70 3.34 -3.12 16.54
N ALA A 71 4.24 -3.20 17.52
CA ALA A 71 5.42 -4.06 17.43
C ALA A 71 5.02 -5.55 17.29
N LEU A 72 4.00 -6.00 18.01
CA LEU A 72 3.50 -7.38 17.92
C LEU A 72 2.81 -7.68 16.57
N LEU A 73 2.01 -6.76 16.04
CA LEU A 73 1.40 -6.92 14.72
C LEU A 73 2.43 -6.94 13.59
N VAL A 74 3.37 -5.99 13.60
CA VAL A 74 4.42 -5.91 12.58
C VAL A 74 5.38 -7.11 12.70
N GLY A 75 5.77 -7.46 13.93
CA GLY A 75 6.60 -8.63 14.22
C GLY A 75 5.95 -9.94 13.76
N SER A 76 4.66 -10.13 14.02
CA SER A 76 3.91 -11.32 13.58
C SER A 76 3.93 -11.48 12.05
N LYS A 77 3.75 -10.39 11.29
CA LYS A 77 3.83 -10.43 9.81
C LYS A 77 5.24 -10.77 9.31
N ILE A 78 6.28 -10.24 9.94
CA ILE A 78 7.68 -10.51 9.58
C ILE A 78 8.03 -11.98 9.85
N VAL A 79 7.58 -12.52 10.99
CA VAL A 79 7.78 -13.94 11.34
C VAL A 79 7.11 -14.86 10.33
N ILE A 80 5.86 -14.56 9.93
CA ILE A 80 5.15 -15.33 8.90
C ILE A 80 5.90 -15.25 7.56
N ALA A 81 6.37 -14.06 7.16
CA ALA A 81 7.12 -13.90 5.92
C ALA A 81 8.44 -14.71 5.91
N LEU A 82 9.16 -14.74 7.03
CA LEU A 82 10.39 -15.51 7.19
C LEU A 82 10.13 -17.03 7.22
N LEU A 83 9.07 -17.47 7.91
CA LEU A 83 8.65 -18.89 7.93
C LEU A 83 8.21 -19.36 6.54
N VAL A 84 7.44 -18.55 5.81
CA VAL A 84 7.02 -18.82 4.43
C VAL A 84 8.22 -18.82 3.48
N GLY A 85 9.18 -17.91 3.66
CA GLY A 85 10.42 -17.85 2.89
C GLY A 85 11.32 -19.08 3.07
N LYS A 86 11.40 -19.62 4.30
CA LYS A 86 12.15 -20.85 4.60
C LYS A 86 11.45 -22.11 4.07
N SER A 87 10.12 -22.13 4.01
CA SER A 87 9.31 -23.28 3.57
C SER A 87 8.93 -23.26 2.08
N ARG A 88 9.70 -22.55 1.25
CA ARG A 88 9.50 -22.44 -0.21
C ARG A 88 9.49 -23.80 -0.92
N SER A 89 10.17 -24.81 -0.39
CA SER A 89 10.19 -26.17 -0.98
C SER A 89 8.87 -26.93 -0.82
N PHE A 90 7.97 -26.50 0.08
CA PHE A 90 6.67 -27.14 0.29
C PHE A 90 5.49 -26.29 -0.28
N LEU A 91 5.77 -25.07 -0.75
CA LEU A 91 4.80 -24.09 -1.27
C LEU A 91 4.85 -23.92 -2.81
N THR A 92 5.57 -24.81 -3.51
CA THR A 92 5.75 -24.76 -4.99
C THR A 92 4.90 -25.81 -5.74
N GLY A 93 3.98 -26.50 -5.06
CA GLY A 93 3.08 -27.48 -5.69
C GLY A 93 1.77 -26.87 -6.22
N ASN A 94 1.07 -27.58 -7.12
CA ASN A 94 -0.28 -27.21 -7.60
C ASN A 94 -1.27 -26.90 -6.47
N VAL A 95 -1.10 -27.51 -5.29
CA VAL A 95 -1.91 -27.28 -4.09
C VAL A 95 -1.89 -25.81 -3.65
N TYR A 96 -0.74 -25.11 -3.75
CA TYR A 96 -0.67 -23.68 -3.41
C TYR A 96 -1.56 -22.83 -4.31
N ILE A 97 -1.58 -23.13 -5.63
CA ILE A 97 -2.42 -22.42 -6.60
C ILE A 97 -3.91 -22.65 -6.32
N TYR A 98 -4.31 -23.89 -6.01
CA TYR A 98 -5.70 -24.18 -5.64
C TYR A 98 -6.10 -23.49 -4.33
N THR A 99 -5.25 -23.51 -3.31
CA THR A 99 -5.50 -22.80 -2.04
C THR A 99 -5.62 -21.29 -2.26
N MET A 100 -4.73 -20.69 -3.05
CA MET A 100 -4.78 -19.26 -3.39
C MET A 100 -6.06 -18.88 -4.16
N ARG A 101 -6.48 -19.73 -5.11
CA ARG A 101 -7.68 -19.47 -5.91
C ARG A 101 -8.97 -19.66 -5.11
N PHE A 102 -9.01 -20.65 -4.21
CA PHE A 102 -10.12 -20.83 -3.27
C PHE A 102 -10.23 -19.65 -2.30
N LEU A 103 -9.11 -19.23 -1.71
CA LEU A 103 -9.09 -18.11 -0.77
C LEU A 103 -9.51 -16.80 -1.46
N GLY A 104 -9.09 -16.58 -2.71
CA GLY A 104 -9.54 -15.46 -3.53
C GLY A 104 -11.06 -15.46 -3.76
N MET A 105 -11.64 -16.62 -4.11
CA MET A 105 -13.10 -16.74 -4.26
C MET A 105 -13.84 -16.45 -2.95
N ALA A 106 -13.34 -16.98 -1.83
CA ALA A 106 -13.91 -16.71 -0.51
C ALA A 106 -13.89 -15.22 -0.16
N LEU A 107 -12.81 -14.51 -0.49
CA LEU A 107 -12.71 -13.07 -0.29
C LEU A 107 -13.68 -12.28 -1.18
N CYS A 108 -13.87 -12.68 -2.44
CA CYS A 108 -14.88 -12.07 -3.30
C CYS A 108 -16.30 -12.24 -2.73
N VAL A 109 -16.64 -13.43 -2.23
CA VAL A 109 -17.94 -13.68 -1.60
C VAL A 109 -18.12 -12.80 -0.36
N LEU A 110 -17.11 -12.75 0.52
CA LEU A 110 -17.14 -11.88 1.70
C LEU A 110 -17.29 -10.40 1.33
N ALA A 111 -16.59 -9.93 0.30
CA ALA A 111 -16.69 -8.55 -0.15
C ALA A 111 -18.11 -8.21 -0.61
N VAL A 112 -18.78 -9.11 -1.35
CA VAL A 112 -20.17 -8.90 -1.79
C VAL A 112 -21.13 -8.87 -0.60
N ILE A 113 -20.99 -9.80 0.35
CA ILE A 113 -21.81 -9.84 1.57
C ILE A 113 -21.64 -8.55 2.37
N LEU A 114 -20.39 -8.14 2.60
CA LEU A 114 -20.08 -6.92 3.36
C LEU A 114 -20.60 -5.65 2.66
N PHE A 115 -20.56 -5.63 1.34
CA PHE A 115 -21.13 -4.55 0.53
C PHE A 115 -22.64 -4.50 0.70
N CYS A 116 -23.34 -5.63 0.55
CA CYS A 116 -24.79 -5.71 0.79
C CYS A 116 -25.17 -5.30 2.22
N ASP A 117 -24.41 -5.74 3.22
CA ASP A 117 -24.59 -5.32 4.61
C ASP A 117 -24.34 -3.81 4.79
N GLY A 118 -23.34 -3.26 4.10
CA GLY A 118 -23.08 -1.82 4.05
C GLY A 118 -24.25 -1.02 3.46
N PHE A 119 -24.84 -1.50 2.36
CA PHE A 119 -26.04 -0.89 1.76
C PHE A 119 -27.27 -1.00 2.67
N ARG A 120 -27.42 -2.11 3.39
CA ARG A 120 -28.48 -2.33 4.37
C ARG A 120 -28.31 -1.43 5.60
N LEU A 121 -27.07 -1.20 6.04
CA LEU A 121 -26.77 -0.29 7.14
C LEU A 121 -27.04 1.18 6.77
N LEU A 122 -26.90 1.52 5.48
CA LEU A 122 -27.16 2.86 4.94
C LEU A 122 -28.66 3.20 4.77
N LYS A 123 -29.59 2.32 5.20
CA LYS A 123 -31.05 2.51 5.11
C LYS A 123 -31.57 2.79 3.70
N PHE A 124 -30.88 2.31 2.67
CA PHE A 124 -31.36 2.38 1.29
C PHE A 124 -32.37 1.25 0.95
N ILE A 125 -32.59 0.31 1.88
CA ILE A 125 -33.63 -0.73 1.89
C ILE A 125 -34.08 -1.02 3.32
#